data_AF-A0A497MAW4-F1
#
_entry.id   AF-A0A497MAW4-F1
#
_cell.length_a   1.000
_cell.length_b   1.000
_cell.length_c   1.000
_cell.angle_alpha   90.00
_cell.angle_beta   90.00
_cell.angle_gamma   90.00
#
_symmetry.space_group_name_H-M   'P 1'
#
loop_
_entity.id
_entity.type
_entity.pdbx_description
1 polymer ?
#
loop_
_entity_poly.entity_id
_entity_poly.type
_entity_poly.pdbx_seq_one_letter_code
_entity_poly.pdbx_strand_id
1 'polypeptide(L)'
;MIGLDLWAFFINSFKYRDRLTIVLEILKSVKKSKKGLRKTQIMEKARLNYVQTKKYLNYLLNMGYLAVTERNTYVITESGARLLAIKEIQQLRTIR
;
A
#
# COMPACT_ATOMS: atom_id res chain seq x y z
N MET A 1 29.14 -14.62 -7.21
CA MET A 1 28.86 -13.75 -6.05
C MET A 1 27.45 -13.17 -6.18
N ILE A 2 26.40 -13.99 -6.08
CA ILE A 2 24.98 -13.60 -6.35
C ILE A 2 24.05 -13.98 -5.17
N GLY A 3 24.56 -14.66 -4.13
CA GLY A 3 23.73 -15.16 -3.03
C GLY A 3 23.51 -14.21 -1.85
N LEU A 4 24.24 -13.09 -1.77
CA LEU A 4 24.22 -12.20 -0.60
C LEU A 4 23.07 -11.18 -0.63
N ASP A 5 22.64 -10.74 -1.81
CA ASP A 5 21.59 -9.72 -1.96
C ASP A 5 20.19 -10.25 -1.66
N LEU A 6 19.94 -11.53 -1.99
CA LEU A 6 18.68 -12.20 -1.71
C LEU A 6 18.52 -12.46 -0.21
N TRP A 7 19.58 -12.90 0.47
CA TRP A 7 19.56 -13.12 1.92
C TRP A 7 19.36 -11.81 2.70
N ALA A 8 19.96 -10.71 2.26
CA ALA A 8 19.71 -9.38 2.83
C ALA A 8 18.26 -8.90 2.62
N PHE A 9 17.66 -9.21 1.46
CA PHE A 9 16.24 -8.96 1.20
C PHE A 9 15.34 -9.78 2.14
N PHE A 10 15.63 -11.08 2.31
CA PHE A 10 14.87 -11.96 3.22
C PHE A 10 15.04 -11.57 4.70
N ILE A 11 16.25 -11.28 5.19
CA ILE A 11 16.48 -10.89 6.59
C ILE A 11 15.84 -9.53 6.91
N ASN A 12 15.86 -8.56 5.99
CA ASN A 12 15.22 -7.26 6.21
C ASN A 12 13.67 -7.37 6.24
N SER A 13 13.10 -8.42 5.63
CA SER A 13 11.66 -8.67 5.61
C SER A 13 11.08 -9.08 6.98
N PHE A 14 11.91 -9.48 7.95
CA PHE A 14 11.43 -9.97 9.26
C PHE A 14 11.53 -8.95 10.40
N LYS A 15 12.21 -7.81 10.20
CA LYS A 15 12.35 -6.75 11.23
C LYS A 15 11.56 -5.47 10.92
N TYR A 16 11.05 -5.34 9.69
CA TYR A 16 10.27 -4.20 9.20
C TYR A 16 8.97 -4.66 8.55
N ARG A 17 7.93 -3.80 8.55
CA ARG A 17 6.69 -4.08 7.80
C ARG A 17 7.03 -4.25 6.32
N ASP A 18 6.63 -5.40 5.76
CA ASP A 18 6.79 -5.70 4.35
C ASP A 18 6.14 -4.61 3.48
N ARG A 19 6.80 -4.26 2.35
CA ARG A 19 6.38 -3.15 1.49
C ARG A 19 5.00 -3.39 0.89
N LEU A 20 4.69 -4.64 0.56
CA LEU A 20 3.39 -5.02 0.02
C LEU A 20 2.32 -4.90 1.11
N THR A 21 2.64 -5.25 2.36
CA THR A 21 1.74 -5.00 3.51
C THR A 21 1.37 -3.52 3.65
N ILE A 22 2.35 -2.62 3.54
CA ILE A 22 2.12 -1.17 3.58
C ILE A 22 1.20 -0.71 2.44
N VAL A 23 1.47 -1.17 1.21
CA VAL A 23 0.63 -0.86 0.04
C VAL A 23 -0.80 -1.30 0.24
N LEU A 24 -1.03 -2.55 0.66
CA LEU A 24 -2.36 -3.08 0.91
C LEU A 24 -3.09 -2.30 2.01
N GLU A 25 -2.39 -1.92 3.08
CA GLU A 25 -2.99 -1.18 4.20
C GLU A 25 -3.45 0.22 3.77
N ILE A 26 -2.64 0.93 2.97
CA ILE A 26 -3.04 2.21 2.37
C ILE A 26 -4.28 2.01 1.49
N LEU A 27 -4.23 1.08 0.54
CA LEU A 27 -5.34 0.86 -0.40
C LEU A 27 -6.63 0.45 0.33
N LYS A 28 -6.54 -0.46 1.32
CA LYS A 28 -7.67 -0.86 2.16
C LYS A 28 -8.23 0.31 2.97
N SER A 29 -7.36 1.17 3.52
CA SER A 29 -7.79 2.34 4.29
C SER A 29 -8.59 3.33 3.44
N VAL A 30 -8.13 3.58 2.21
CA VAL A 30 -8.77 4.50 1.27
C VAL A 30 -10.07 3.90 0.72
N LYS A 31 -10.08 2.61 0.35
CA LYS A 31 -11.27 1.89 -0.14
C LYS A 31 -12.46 1.95 0.84
N LYS A 32 -12.18 1.95 2.15
CA LYS A 32 -13.22 2.04 3.20
C LYS A 32 -13.85 3.44 3.31
N SER A 33 -13.23 4.48 2.75
CA SER A 33 -13.72 5.86 2.84
C SER A 33 -14.45 6.30 1.57
N LYS A 34 -15.74 6.63 1.69
CA LYS A 34 -16.55 7.15 0.56
C LYS A 34 -16.05 8.49 0.02
N LYS A 35 -15.43 9.33 0.87
CA LYS A 35 -14.95 10.69 0.51
C LYS A 35 -13.43 10.74 0.26
N GLY A 36 -12.76 9.58 0.25
CA GLY A 36 -11.31 9.50 0.29
C GLY A 36 -10.73 9.87 1.65
N LEU A 37 -9.40 9.92 1.74
CA LEU A 37 -8.67 10.25 2.96
C LEU A 37 -7.62 11.33 2.69
N ARG A 38 -7.42 12.24 3.64
CA ARG A 38 -6.28 13.16 3.62
C ARG A 38 -4.98 12.41 3.86
N LYS A 39 -3.86 12.99 3.42
CA LYS A 39 -2.50 12.43 3.65
C LYS A 39 -2.25 12.08 5.12
N THR A 40 -2.63 12.96 6.06
CA THR A 40 -2.46 12.73 7.51
C THR A 40 -3.27 11.55 8.02
N GLN A 41 -4.51 11.39 7.54
CA GLN A 41 -5.35 10.26 7.91
C GLN A 41 -4.79 8.94 7.38
N ILE A 42 -4.20 8.94 6.18
CA ILE A 42 -3.52 7.75 5.63
C ILE A 42 -2.26 7.45 6.44
N MET A 43 -1.47 8.47 6.78
CA MET A 43 -0.28 8.33 7.61
C MET A 43 -0.59 7.66 8.94
N GLU A 44 -1.61 8.13 9.65
CA GLU A 44 -2.08 7.55 10.92
C GLU A 44 -2.60 6.12 10.74
N LYS A 45 -3.54 5.92 9.80
CA LYS A 45 -4.17 4.61 9.58
C LYS A 45 -3.19 3.55 9.13
N ALA A 46 -2.20 3.93 8.32
CA ALA A 46 -1.19 3.03 7.79
C ALA A 46 0.07 2.98 8.67
N ARG A 47 0.10 3.65 9.83
CA ARG A 47 1.24 3.71 10.78
C ARG A 47 2.57 4.04 10.08
N LEU A 48 2.57 5.09 9.27
CA LEU A 48 3.74 5.56 8.53
C LEU A 48 4.24 6.88 9.09
N ASN A 49 5.54 7.16 8.92
CA ASN A 49 6.03 8.53 9.10
C ASN A 49 5.78 9.39 7.84
N TYR A 50 6.06 10.68 7.92
CA TYR A 50 5.84 11.63 6.82
C TYR A 50 6.58 11.24 5.53
N VAL A 51 7.86 10.85 5.64
CA VAL A 51 8.72 10.50 4.51
C VAL A 51 8.21 9.25 3.80
N GLN A 52 7.88 8.21 4.56
CA GLN A 52 7.28 6.98 4.05
C GLN A 52 5.94 7.25 3.38
N THR A 53 5.07 8.03 4.05
CA THR A 53 3.76 8.39 3.49
C THR A 53 3.90 9.09 2.14
N LYS A 54 4.78 10.09 2.03
CA LYS A 54 5.04 10.78 0.77
C LYS A 54 5.54 9.81 -0.31
N LYS A 55 6.49 8.94 0.03
CA LYS A 55 7.06 7.95 -0.88
C LYS A 55 6.00 6.98 -1.42
N TYR A 56 5.20 6.38 -0.54
CA TYR A 56 4.19 5.39 -0.94
C TYR A 56 3.01 6.03 -1.67
N LEU A 57 2.55 7.21 -1.27
CA LEU A 57 1.48 7.91 -1.97
C LEU A 57 1.91 8.29 -3.39
N ASN A 58 3.11 8.86 -3.57
CA ASN A 58 3.62 9.17 -4.90
C ASN A 58 3.74 7.92 -5.77
N TYR A 59 4.25 6.82 -5.21
CA TYR A 59 4.33 5.54 -5.93
C TYR A 59 2.95 5.06 -6.41
N LEU A 60 1.96 5.06 -5.52
CA LEU A 60 0.61 4.59 -5.85
C LEU A 60 -0.15 5.51 -6.82
N LEU A 61 0.09 6.81 -6.76
CA LEU A 61 -0.42 7.78 -7.73
C LEU A 61 0.20 7.55 -9.11
N ASN A 62 1.53 7.41 -9.18
CA ASN A 62 2.24 7.19 -10.44
C ASN A 62 1.83 5.87 -11.12
N MET A 63 1.49 4.86 -10.33
CA MET A 63 0.96 3.59 -10.82
C MET A 63 -0.54 3.62 -11.16
N GLY A 64 -1.24 4.73 -10.90
CA GLY A 64 -2.68 4.86 -11.14
C GLY A 64 -3.55 4.03 -10.20
N TYR A 65 -3.04 3.63 -9.03
CA TYR A 65 -3.81 2.89 -8.01
C TYR A 65 -4.57 3.81 -7.05
N LEU A 66 -4.12 5.06 -6.94
CA LEU A 66 -4.81 6.14 -6.24
C LEU A 66 -5.07 7.30 -7.21
N ALA A 67 -6.06 8.11 -6.88
CA ALA A 67 -6.29 9.41 -7.49
C ALA A 67 -6.47 10.46 -6.39
N VAL A 68 -6.14 11.72 -6.70
CA VAL A 68 -6.39 12.86 -5.81
C VAL A 68 -7.66 13.57 -6.26
N THR A 69 -8.57 13.83 -5.33
CA THR A 69 -9.79 14.61 -5.59
C THR A 69 -9.52 16.10 -5.49
N GLU A 70 -10.46 16.92 -5.94
CA GLU A 70 -10.45 18.38 -5.79
C GLU A 70 -10.32 18.84 -4.32
N ARG A 71 -10.74 18.00 -3.36
CA ARG A 71 -10.65 18.28 -1.91
C ARG A 71 -9.31 17.89 -1.31
N ASN A 72 -8.32 17.58 -2.15
CA ASN A 72 -7.00 17.08 -1.75
C ASN A 72 -7.08 15.82 -0.86
N THR A 73 -8.05 14.95 -1.17
CA THR A 73 -8.17 13.61 -0.57
C THR A 73 -7.78 12.55 -1.59
N TYR A 74 -7.22 11.45 -1.12
CA TYR A 74 -6.86 10.31 -1.94
C TYR A 74 -8.03 9.34 -1.98
N VAL A 75 -8.38 8.88 -3.18
CA VAL A 75 -9.40 7.85 -3.43
C VAL A 75 -8.76 6.69 -4.18
N ILE A 76 -9.34 5.49 -4.00
CA ILE A 76 -8.87 4.29 -4.70
C ILE A 76 -9.43 4.30 -6.12
N THR A 77 -8.59 3.96 -7.10
CA THR A 77 -9.04 3.77 -8.48
C THR A 77 -9.55 2.34 -8.68
N GLU A 78 -10.19 2.07 -9.82
CA GLU A 78 -10.55 0.69 -10.18
C GLU A 78 -9.34 -0.24 -10.24
N SER A 79 -8.23 0.23 -10.80
CA SER A 79 -6.98 -0.55 -10.85
C SER A 79 -6.45 -0.87 -9.46
N GLY A 80 -6.51 0.09 -8.52
CA GLY A 80 -6.14 -0.15 -7.13
C GLY A 80 -7.08 -1.14 -6.44
N ALA A 81 -8.39 -1.08 -6.72
CA ALA A 81 -9.36 -2.00 -6.18
C ALA A 81 -9.19 -3.44 -6.72
N ARG A 82 -8.86 -3.59 -8.01
CA ARG A 82 -8.50 -4.88 -8.63
C ARG A 82 -7.28 -5.51 -7.97
N LEU A 83 -6.24 -4.72 -7.69
CA LEU A 83 -5.03 -5.21 -7.00
C LEU A 83 -5.37 -5.79 -5.62
N LEU A 84 -6.24 -5.12 -4.85
CA LEU A 84 -6.71 -5.63 -3.56
C LEU A 84 -7.45 -6.97 -3.71
N ALA A 85 -8.38 -7.06 -4.66
CA ALA A 85 -9.16 -8.28 -4.90
C ALA A 85 -8.26 -9.47 -5.30
N ILE A 86 -7.30 -9.27 -6.20
CA ILE A 86 -6.33 -10.31 -6.60
C ILE A 86 -5.57 -10.83 -5.38
N LYS A 87 -5.13 -9.92 -4.49
CA LYS A 87 -4.39 -10.32 -3.30
C LYS A 87 -5.26 -11.09 -2.30
N GLU A 88 -6.51 -10.69 -2.10
CA GLU A 88 -7.47 -11.40 -1.26
C GLU A 88 -7.72 -12.83 -1.78
N ILE A 89 -7.89 -12.99 -3.10
CA ILE A 89 -8.04 -14.31 -3.74
C ILE A 89 -6.77 -15.17 -3.55
N GLN A 90 -5.58 -14.58 -3.67
CA GLN A 90 -4.33 -15.31 -3.47
C GLN A 90 -4.23 -15.85 -2.04
N GLN A 91 -4.60 -15.04 -1.04
CA GLN A 91 -4.58 -15.47 0.37
C GLN A 91 -5.52 -16.65 0.63
N LEU A 92 -6.70 -16.67 0.01
CA LEU A 92 -7.62 -17.81 0.12
C LEU A 92 -7.03 -19.11 -0.43
N ARG A 93 -6.23 -19.04 -1.50
CA ARG A 93 -5.60 -20.22 -2.11
C ARG A 93 -4.46 -20.81 -1.28
N THR A 94 -3.85 -20.02 -0.38
CA THR A 94 -2.72 -20.45 0.45
C THR A 94 -3.17 -21.16 1.74
N ILE A 95 -4.47 -21.18 2.05
CA ILE A 95 -5.05 -21.87 3.23
C ILE A 95 -5.42 -23.34 2.89
N ARG A 96 -4.77 -23.94 1.88
CA ARG A 96 -5.06 -25.30 1.42
C ARG A 96 -3.96 -26.26 1.80
#